data_AF-A0AAW0MC87-F1
#
_entry.id   AF-A0AAW0MC87-F1
#
_cell.length_a   1.000
_cell.length_b   1.000
_cell.length_c   1.000
_cell.angle_alpha   90.00
_cell.angle_beta   90.00
_cell.angle_gamma   90.00
#
_symmetry.space_group_name_H-M   'P 1'
#
loop_
_entity.id
_entity.type
_entity.pdbx_description
1 polymer ?
#
loop_
_entity_poly.entity_id
_entity_poly.type
_entity_poly.pdbx_seq_one_letter_code
_entity_poly.pdbx_strand_id
1 'polypeptide(L)'
;MLLIFEPKGLENISFNKRLGWHFTLDLTSGEKSGYSILSQQGEVRMATGSLKNILATAVTRGVTEARARIFGHILNPTGQRSPHKLLRKKLIGEKVAEWYPHDIMKDDPLIMARREQERLSKLEMLKRRGKGPPKKGQGKQAAKRKKN
;
A
#
# COMPACT_ATOMS: atom_id res chain seq x y z
N MET A 1 -11.12 -19.30 44.85
CA MET A 1 -10.24 -18.13 44.65
C MET A 1 -9.97 -18.02 43.16
N LEU A 2 -10.84 -17.30 42.44
CA LEU A 2 -10.76 -17.08 40.99
C LEU A 2 -10.30 -15.63 40.79
N LEU A 3 -9.08 -15.44 40.27
CA LEU A 3 -8.62 -14.13 39.83
C LEU A 3 -8.99 -13.96 38.36
N ILE A 4 -10.09 -13.25 38.14
CA ILE A 4 -10.49 -12.73 36.83
C ILE A 4 -9.76 -11.39 36.66
N PHE A 5 -8.86 -11.31 35.70
CA PHE A 5 -8.19 -10.06 35.32
C PHE A 5 -9.08 -9.32 34.32
N GLU A 6 -9.72 -8.25 34.77
CA GLU A 6 -10.54 -7.35 33.95
C GLU A 6 -9.66 -6.52 32.99
N PRO A 7 -9.88 -6.53 31.66
CA PRO A 7 -9.28 -5.55 30.78
C PRO A 7 -10.04 -4.22 30.91
N LYS A 8 -9.42 -3.24 31.54
CA LYS A 8 -9.89 -1.85 31.53
C LYS A 8 -9.71 -1.25 30.13
N GLY A 9 -10.83 -0.78 29.58
CA GLY A 9 -10.94 0.48 28.87
C GLY A 9 -10.23 0.59 27.52
N LEU A 10 -10.99 0.37 26.43
CA LEU A 10 -10.99 1.28 25.29
C LEU A 10 -12.42 1.41 24.79
N GLU A 11 -13.04 2.49 25.24
CA GLU A 11 -14.36 2.93 24.85
C GLU A 11 -14.37 3.34 23.37
N ASN A 12 -15.32 2.79 22.63
CA ASN A 12 -16.09 3.43 21.56
C ASN A 12 -15.34 4.45 20.68
N ILE A 13 -14.72 3.99 19.59
CA ILE A 13 -14.47 4.85 18.43
C ILE A 13 -15.81 5.08 17.74
N SER A 14 -16.54 6.06 18.26
CA SER A 14 -17.69 6.70 17.63
C SER A 14 -17.26 7.27 16.28
N PHE A 15 -17.82 6.71 15.21
CA PHE A 15 -17.66 7.21 13.85
C PHE A 15 -18.49 8.49 13.69
N ASN A 16 -17.88 9.63 14.03
CA ASN A 16 -18.49 10.94 13.85
C ASN A 16 -18.45 11.34 12.36
N LYS A 17 -19.52 11.02 11.62
CA LYS A 17 -19.87 11.61 10.32
C LYS A 17 -20.30 13.08 10.49
N ARG A 18 -19.41 13.94 10.97
CA ARG A 18 -19.65 15.39 11.00
C ARG A 18 -18.36 16.19 11.16
N LEU A 19 -17.43 16.01 10.23
CA LEU A 19 -16.47 17.04 9.87
C LEU A 19 -16.39 17.06 8.35
N GLY A 20 -17.39 17.70 7.75
CA GLY A 20 -17.33 18.14 6.37
C GLY A 20 -16.17 19.12 6.27
N TRP A 21 -15.16 18.75 5.50
CA TRP A 21 -14.12 19.66 5.07
C TRP A 21 -14.78 20.71 4.16
N HIS A 22 -15.19 21.82 4.76
CA HIS A 22 -15.48 23.04 4.02
C HIS A 22 -14.14 23.58 3.51
N PHE A 23 -13.78 23.20 2.29
CA PHE A 23 -12.72 23.86 1.55
C PHE A 23 -13.30 25.18 1.03
N THR A 24 -13.22 26.22 1.86
CA THR A 24 -13.54 27.59 1.47
C THR A 24 -12.45 28.07 0.51
N LEU A 25 -12.85 28.34 -0.73
CA LEU A 25 -12.06 29.09 -1.71
C LEU A 25 -12.05 30.56 -1.29
N ASP A 26 -11.17 30.89 -0.34
CA ASP A 26 -10.79 32.28 -0.05
C ASP A 26 -9.38 32.50 -0.60
N LEU A 27 -9.31 32.89 -1.87
CA LEU A 27 -8.16 33.58 -2.42
C LEU A 27 -8.62 34.98 -2.80
N THR A 28 -8.59 35.85 -1.79
CA THR A 28 -8.56 37.29 -1.98
C THR A 28 -7.41 37.63 -2.91
N SER A 29 -7.75 38.33 -3.98
CA SER A 29 -6.85 38.96 -4.94
C SER A 29 -5.93 39.94 -4.22
N GLY A 30 -4.79 39.44 -3.75
CA GLY A 30 -3.68 40.23 -3.26
C GLY A 30 -2.86 40.75 -4.44
N GLU A 31 -3.21 41.93 -4.91
CA GLU A 31 -2.45 42.76 -5.83
C GLU A 31 -0.98 42.83 -5.39
N LYS A 32 -0.08 42.21 -6.15
CA LYS A 32 1.35 42.58 -6.07
C LYS A 32 1.59 43.73 -7.03
N SER A 33 1.36 44.92 -6.47
CA SER A 33 1.98 46.20 -6.78
C SER A 33 3.07 46.10 -7.86
N GLY A 34 2.73 46.60 -9.04
CA GLY A 34 3.69 46.99 -10.05
C GLY A 34 4.48 48.19 -9.53
N TYR A 35 5.79 48.04 -9.49
CA TYR A 35 6.70 49.18 -9.50
C TYR A 35 7.11 49.42 -10.95
N SER A 36 6.43 50.39 -11.57
CA SER A 36 6.95 51.09 -12.74
C SER A 36 7.94 52.14 -12.24
N ILE A 37 9.18 52.05 -12.73
CA ILE A 37 10.10 53.18 -12.75
C ILE A 37 10.62 53.31 -14.18
N LEU A 38 10.02 54.27 -14.89
CA LEU A 38 10.56 54.84 -16.11
C LEU A 38 11.81 55.65 -15.74
N SER A 39 12.95 55.31 -16.33
CA SER A 39 13.94 56.33 -16.69
C SER A 39 14.55 55.94 -18.03
N GLN A 40 14.38 56.83 -19.00
CA GLN A 40 15.09 56.82 -20.27
C GLN A 40 16.56 57.11 -19.98
N GLN A 41 17.46 56.35 -20.60
CA GLN A 41 18.67 56.80 -21.30
C GLN A 41 19.61 55.62 -21.50
N GLY A 42 20.08 55.47 -22.74
CA GLY A 42 20.75 54.28 -23.23
C GLY A 42 22.13 54.04 -22.62
N GLU A 43 22.51 52.76 -22.56
CA GLU A 43 23.85 52.32 -22.95
C GLU A 43 23.84 50.80 -23.17
N VAL A 44 24.41 50.41 -24.31
CA VAL A 44 24.54 49.03 -24.80
C VAL A 44 25.40 48.19 -23.84
N ARG A 45 24.79 47.29 -23.05
CA ARG A 45 25.54 46.27 -22.27
C ARG A 45 24.80 44.92 -22.15
N MET A 46 24.38 44.35 -23.28
CA MET A 46 23.57 43.11 -23.32
C MET A 46 24.38 41.79 -23.53
N ALA A 47 25.67 41.73 -23.16
CA ALA A 47 26.50 40.53 -23.41
C ALA A 47 27.16 39.91 -22.15
N THR A 48 27.39 40.67 -21.07
CA THR A 48 28.21 40.20 -19.93
C THR A 48 27.41 39.42 -18.87
N GLY A 49 26.10 39.61 -18.79
CA GLY A 49 25.22 38.85 -17.87
C GLY A 49 24.99 37.40 -18.32
N SER A 50 24.95 37.17 -19.64
CA SER A 50 24.72 35.85 -20.24
C SER A 50 25.83 34.86 -19.89
N LEU A 51 27.09 35.28 -20.00
CA LEU A 51 28.27 34.47 -19.68
C LEU A 51 28.38 34.12 -18.19
N LYS A 52 28.10 35.09 -17.31
CA LYS A 52 28.06 34.88 -15.86
C LYS A 52 26.98 33.86 -15.48
N ASN A 53 25.80 33.95 -16.12
CA ASN A 53 24.71 33.00 -15.91
C ASN A 53 25.07 31.60 -16.40
N ILE A 54 25.69 31.46 -17.58
CA ILE A 54 26.17 30.17 -18.10
C ILE A 54 27.18 29.54 -17.13
N LEU A 55 28.17 30.31 -16.66
CA LEU A 55 29.16 29.83 -15.71
C LEU A 55 28.52 29.39 -14.39
N ALA A 56 27.60 30.18 -13.85
CA ALA A 56 26.87 29.82 -12.63
C ALA A 56 26.03 28.54 -12.82
N THR A 57 25.38 28.37 -13.97
CA THR A 57 24.64 27.13 -14.28
C THR A 57 25.57 25.93 -14.42
N ALA A 58 26.77 26.09 -14.97
CA ALA A 58 27.75 25.02 -15.10
C ALA A 58 28.29 24.58 -13.73
N VAL A 59 28.63 25.54 -12.86
CA VAL A 59 29.10 25.25 -11.49
C VAL A 59 28.03 24.53 -10.68
N THR A 60 26.79 25.02 -10.70
CA THR A 60 25.68 24.38 -9.98
C THR A 60 25.40 22.96 -10.48
N ARG A 61 25.43 22.74 -11.81
CA ARG A 61 25.34 21.39 -12.40
C ARG A 61 26.46 20.49 -11.90
N GLY A 62 27.73 20.93 -11.96
CA GLY A 62 28.87 20.15 -11.50
C GLY A 62 28.78 19.75 -10.02
N VAL A 63 28.34 20.67 -9.15
CA VAL A 63 28.12 20.36 -7.72
C VAL A 63 26.98 19.35 -7.54
N THR A 64 25.88 19.49 -8.28
CA THR A 64 24.76 18.54 -8.20
C THR A 64 25.13 17.15 -8.71
N GLU A 65 25.96 17.07 -9.75
CA GLU A 65 26.50 15.82 -10.27
C GLU A 65 27.47 15.16 -9.29
N ALA A 66 28.39 15.92 -8.69
CA ALA A 66 29.30 15.42 -7.67
C ALA A 66 28.53 14.86 -6.47
N ARG A 67 27.53 15.60 -5.98
CA ARG A 67 26.62 15.14 -4.92
C ARG A 67 25.92 13.83 -5.32
N ALA A 68 25.39 13.77 -6.53
CA ALA A 68 24.68 12.60 -7.02
C ALA A 68 25.58 11.36 -7.10
N ARG A 69 26.84 11.53 -7.53
CA ARG A 69 27.84 10.47 -7.55
C ARG A 69 28.21 9.98 -6.15
N ILE A 70 28.39 10.88 -5.18
CA ILE A 70 28.76 10.53 -3.80
C ILE A 70 27.63 9.75 -3.10
N PHE A 71 26.38 10.21 -3.24
CA PHE A 71 25.25 9.64 -2.48
C PHE A 71 24.36 8.69 -3.30
N GLY A 72 24.80 8.29 -4.50
CA GLY A 72 24.04 7.40 -5.38
C GLY A 72 22.67 7.97 -5.80
N HIS A 73 22.56 9.29 -5.93
CA HIS A 73 21.32 9.90 -6.46
C HIS A 73 21.29 9.82 -7.99
N ILE A 74 20.12 9.51 -8.54
CA ILE A 74 19.91 9.49 -9.98
C ILE A 74 19.36 10.87 -10.41
N LEU A 75 20.09 11.57 -11.27
CA LEU A 75 19.66 12.83 -11.87
C LEU A 75 18.82 12.55 -13.13
N ASN A 76 17.77 13.35 -13.34
CA ASN A 76 16.89 13.24 -14.51
C ASN A 76 16.79 14.59 -15.23
N PRO A 77 17.77 14.94 -16.09
CA PRO A 77 17.80 16.23 -16.77
C PRO A 77 16.66 16.39 -17.79
N THR A 78 16.14 15.28 -18.35
CA THR A 78 15.06 15.28 -19.35
C THR A 78 13.67 15.33 -18.71
N GLY A 79 13.55 15.14 -17.39
CA GLY A 79 12.27 15.19 -16.65
C GLY A 79 11.30 14.04 -16.98
N GLN A 80 11.73 13.03 -17.74
CA GLN A 80 10.86 11.92 -18.14
C GLN A 80 10.58 10.96 -16.98
N ARG A 81 9.47 10.21 -17.06
CA ARG A 81 9.12 9.26 -16.00
C ARG A 81 10.17 8.14 -15.93
N SER A 82 10.92 8.09 -14.84
CA SER A 82 11.92 7.05 -14.55
C SER A 82 11.35 5.95 -13.63
N PRO A 83 11.76 4.68 -13.78
CA PRO A 83 11.35 3.57 -12.90
C PRO A 83 11.87 3.68 -11.46
N HIS A 84 12.69 4.69 -11.16
CA HIS A 84 13.28 4.88 -9.83
C HIS A 84 12.25 4.96 -8.69
N LYS A 85 11.00 5.40 -8.97
CA LYS A 85 9.91 5.35 -7.98
C LYS A 85 9.48 3.93 -7.63
N LEU A 86 9.53 3.00 -8.57
CA LEU A 86 9.23 1.58 -8.33
C LEU A 86 10.38 0.92 -7.56
N LEU A 87 11.62 1.14 -7.98
CA LEU A 87 12.81 0.53 -7.37
C LEU A 87 13.06 0.99 -5.93
N ARG A 88 12.63 2.19 -5.56
CA ARG A 88 12.70 2.70 -4.18
C ARG A 88 11.71 2.04 -3.22
N LYS A 89 10.67 1.37 -3.73
CA LYS A 89 9.72 0.65 -2.88
C LYS A 89 10.40 -0.64 -2.43
N LYS A 90 10.41 -0.87 -1.11
CA LYS A 90 10.84 -2.17 -0.58
C LYS A 90 9.90 -3.25 -1.10
N LEU A 91 10.46 -4.38 -1.51
CA LEU A 91 9.67 -5.55 -1.88
C LEU A 91 8.90 -6.02 -0.65
N ILE A 92 7.58 -6.14 -0.79
CA ILE A 92 6.68 -6.56 0.30
C ILE A 92 6.20 -8.02 0.15
N GLY A 93 6.70 -8.74 -0.87
CA GLY A 93 6.21 -10.06 -1.25
C GLY A 93 6.24 -11.08 -0.12
N GLU A 94 7.39 -11.22 0.55
CA GLU A 94 7.56 -12.15 1.68
C GLU A 94 6.60 -11.82 2.83
N LYS A 95 6.51 -10.54 3.22
CA LYS A 95 5.59 -10.09 4.27
C LYS A 95 4.12 -10.34 3.94
N VAL A 96 3.75 -10.25 2.67
CA VAL A 96 2.39 -10.52 2.21
C VAL A 96 2.14 -12.03 2.13
N ALA A 97 3.14 -12.83 1.73
CA ALA A 97 3.05 -14.28 1.68
C ALA A 97 2.93 -14.90 3.09
N GLU A 98 3.60 -14.32 4.08
CA GLU A 98 3.56 -14.72 5.49
C GLU A 98 2.27 -14.27 6.22
N TRP A 99 1.25 -13.81 5.49
CA TRP A 99 0.00 -13.33 6.09
C TRP A 99 -0.67 -14.36 7.01
N TYR A 100 -0.60 -15.64 6.64
CA TYR A 100 -1.04 -16.73 7.50
C TYR A 100 0.18 -17.49 8.05
N PRO A 101 0.27 -17.69 9.37
CA PRO A 101 1.34 -18.47 9.96
C PRO A 101 1.26 -19.93 9.48
N HIS A 102 2.42 -20.56 9.36
CA HIS A 102 2.52 -21.97 8.98
C HIS A 102 1.93 -22.89 10.05
N ASP A 103 1.09 -23.83 9.64
CA ASP A 103 0.44 -24.79 10.54
C ASP A 103 1.35 -26.00 10.76
N ILE A 104 2.14 -25.94 11.84
CA ILE A 104 3.07 -27.00 12.26
C ILE A 104 2.40 -28.36 12.47
N MET A 105 1.07 -28.40 12.70
CA MET A 105 0.35 -29.64 12.96
C MET A 105 0.16 -30.49 11.70
N LYS A 106 0.39 -29.91 10.51
CA LYS A 106 0.33 -30.62 9.24
C LYS A 106 1.62 -31.36 8.91
N ASP A 107 2.74 -30.95 9.51
CA ASP A 107 4.05 -31.53 9.24
C ASP A 107 4.28 -32.82 10.03
N ASP A 108 3.67 -32.96 11.22
CA ASP A 108 3.78 -34.16 12.04
C ASP A 108 2.88 -35.30 11.50
N PRO A 109 3.47 -36.40 10.99
CA PRO A 109 2.69 -37.52 10.44
C PRO A 109 1.80 -38.20 11.48
N LEU A 110 2.17 -38.18 12.78
CA LEU A 110 1.38 -38.82 13.84
C LEU A 110 0.08 -38.06 14.10
N ILE A 111 0.16 -36.73 14.16
CA ILE A 111 -1.00 -35.86 14.37
C ILE A 111 -1.96 -35.94 13.17
N MET A 112 -1.41 -35.93 11.95
CA MET A 112 -2.20 -36.06 10.73
C MET A 112 -2.90 -37.41 10.62
N ALA A 113 -2.19 -38.51 10.90
CA ALA A 113 -2.76 -39.86 10.88
C ALA A 113 -3.88 -40.01 11.93
N ARG A 114 -3.68 -39.47 13.13
CA ARG A 114 -4.70 -39.49 14.19
C ARG A 114 -5.97 -38.74 13.80
N ARG A 115 -5.84 -37.50 13.29
CA ARG A 115 -6.99 -36.70 12.84
C ARG A 115 -7.76 -37.39 11.73
N GLU A 116 -7.04 -38.00 10.79
CA GLU A 116 -7.65 -38.74 9.70
C GLU A 116 -8.38 -40.00 10.21
N GLN A 117 -7.79 -40.73 11.15
CA GLN A 117 -8.43 -41.90 11.76
C GLN A 117 -9.72 -41.54 12.50
N GLU A 118 -9.72 -40.44 13.26
CA GLU A 118 -10.91 -39.93 13.95
C GLU A 118 -11.99 -39.51 12.94
N ARG A 119 -11.60 -38.87 11.83
CA ARG A 119 -12.49 -38.49 10.73
C ARG A 119 -13.14 -39.72 10.09
N LEU A 120 -12.35 -40.76 9.81
CA LEU A 120 -12.82 -42.01 9.20
C LEU A 120 -13.76 -42.78 10.13
N SER A 121 -13.41 -42.91 11.41
CA SER A 121 -14.25 -43.56 12.43
C SER A 121 -15.61 -42.87 12.57
N LYS A 122 -15.63 -41.53 12.62
CA LYS A 122 -16.88 -40.75 12.65
C LYS A 122 -17.74 -40.98 11.42
N LEU A 123 -17.11 -41.01 10.24
CA LEU A 123 -17.79 -41.23 8.97
C LEU A 123 -18.38 -42.63 8.87
N GLU A 124 -17.68 -43.65 9.37
CA GLU A 124 -18.17 -45.02 9.45
C GLU A 124 -19.38 -45.13 10.37
N MET A 125 -19.32 -44.56 11.58
CA MET A 125 -20.46 -44.53 12.49
C MET A 125 -21.69 -43.85 11.88
N LEU A 126 -21.51 -42.74 11.16
CA LEU A 126 -22.60 -42.04 10.47
C LEU A 126 -23.20 -42.88 9.34
N LYS A 127 -22.37 -43.59 8.57
CA LYS A 127 -22.82 -44.52 7.52
C LYS A 127 -23.64 -45.66 8.11
N ARG A 128 -23.21 -46.26 9.22
CA ARG A 128 -23.97 -47.31 9.92
C ARG A 128 -25.36 -46.84 10.35
N ARG A 129 -25.48 -45.57 10.75
CA ARG A 129 -26.76 -44.94 11.13
C ARG A 129 -27.62 -44.47 9.94
N GLY A 130 -27.14 -44.61 8.69
CA GLY A 130 -27.80 -44.04 7.51
C GLY A 130 -27.78 -42.50 7.46
N LYS A 131 -27.02 -41.84 8.33
CA LYS A 131 -26.86 -40.38 8.41
C LYS A 131 -25.57 -39.91 7.72
N GLY A 132 -24.98 -40.76 6.90
CA GLY A 132 -23.81 -40.41 6.10
C GLY A 132 -24.15 -39.35 5.05
N PRO A 133 -23.18 -38.52 4.64
CA PRO A 133 -23.39 -37.59 3.55
C PRO A 133 -23.77 -38.38 2.27
N PRO A 134 -24.84 -37.98 1.55
CA PRO A 134 -25.22 -38.63 0.31
C PRO A 134 -24.16 -38.42 -0.77
N LYS A 135 -24.16 -39.27 -1.81
CA LYS A 135 -23.27 -39.10 -2.95
C LYS A 135 -23.49 -37.74 -3.59
N LYS A 136 -22.41 -37.02 -3.93
CA LYS A 136 -22.47 -35.73 -4.60
C LYS A 136 -23.36 -35.83 -5.84
N GLY A 137 -24.29 -34.89 -6.00
CA GLY A 137 -25.28 -34.88 -7.10
C GLY A 137 -26.52 -35.76 -6.88
N GLN A 138 -26.56 -36.59 -5.82
CA GLN A 138 -27.72 -37.42 -5.46
C GLN A 138 -28.42 -36.92 -4.19
N GLY A 139 -28.31 -35.61 -3.92
CA GLY A 139 -29.01 -35.00 -2.80
C GLY A 139 -30.53 -35.00 -2.99
N LYS A 140 -31.27 -34.80 -1.90
CA LYS A 140 -32.75 -34.79 -1.90
C LYS A 140 -33.34 -33.87 -2.98
N GLN A 141 -32.71 -32.72 -3.23
CA GLN A 141 -33.14 -31.76 -4.26
C GLN A 141 -32.96 -32.29 -5.69
N ALA A 142 -31.90 -33.06 -5.97
CA ALA A 142 -31.66 -33.65 -7.29
C ALA A 142 -32.68 -34.75 -7.61
N ALA A 143 -33.04 -35.56 -6.60
CA ALA A 143 -34.10 -36.55 -6.72
C ALA A 143 -35.48 -35.92 -7.01
N LYS A 144 -35.77 -34.73 -6.44
CA LYS A 144 -37.01 -33.98 -6.69
C LYS A 144 -37.13 -33.50 -8.15
N ARG A 145 -36.02 -33.09 -8.79
CA ARG A 145 -36.03 -32.57 -10.17
C ARG A 145 -36.25 -33.64 -11.25
N LYS A 146 -35.90 -34.92 -10.97
CA LYS A 146 -36.09 -36.03 -11.92
C LYS A 146 -37.54 -36.57 -11.97
N LYS A 147 -38.41 -36.13 -11.06
CA LYS A 147 -39.77 -36.67 -10.93
C LYS A 147 -40.82 -35.91 -11.78
N ASN A 148 -40.38 -34.91 -12.53
CA ASN A 148 -41.21 -34.14 -13.46
C ASN A 148 -40.78 -34.40 -14.89
#